data_AF-A0A1C5YSR1-F1
#
_entry.id   AF-A0A1C5YSR1-F1
#
_cell.length_a   1.000
_cell.length_b   1.000
_cell.length_c   1.000
_cell.angle_alpha   90.00
_cell.angle_beta   90.00
_cell.angle_gamma   90.00
#
_symmetry.space_group_name_H-M   'P 1'
#
loop_
_entity.id
_entity.type
_entity.pdbx_description
1 polymer ?
#
loop_
_entity_poly.entity_id
_entity_poly.type
_entity_poly.pdbx_seq_one_letter_code
_entity_poly.pdbx_strand_id
1 'polypeptide(L)'
;MKIDIKHIAKLSRLRIEDDKLEKFEKDMESIVNMVDRLPDVEGTLDLNPKDTMTLREDKAVTDKFKREELLKNAPEVQAGCLVVPKTVE
;
A
#
# COMPACT_ATOMS: atom_id res chain seq x y z
N MET A 1 -17.58 5.85 -18.36
CA MET A 1 -17.25 4.62 -17.61
C MET A 1 -17.55 4.92 -16.15
N LYS A 2 -18.39 4.16 -15.44
CA LYS A 2 -18.75 4.51 -14.06
C LYS A 2 -17.69 3.96 -13.10
N ILE A 3 -16.98 4.83 -12.38
CA ILE A 3 -15.93 4.44 -11.44
C ILE A 3 -16.58 4.10 -10.10
N ASP A 4 -16.47 2.83 -9.67
CA ASP A 4 -16.97 2.42 -8.35
C ASP A 4 -15.96 2.78 -7.25
N ILE A 5 -16.11 3.99 -6.70
CA ILE A 5 -15.29 4.48 -5.59
C ILE A 5 -15.45 3.63 -4.34
N LYS A 6 -16.64 3.05 -4.08
CA LYS A 6 -16.86 2.19 -2.90
C LYS A 6 -16.05 0.91 -3.01
N HIS A 7 -15.98 0.33 -4.20
CA HIS A 7 -15.18 -0.87 -4.44
C HIS A 7 -13.68 -0.58 -4.26
N ILE A 8 -13.17 0.49 -4.86
CA ILE A 8 -11.75 0.87 -4.75
C ILE A 8 -11.38 1.20 -3.30
N ALA A 9 -12.20 1.97 -2.60
CA ALA A 9 -11.98 2.31 -1.20
C ALA A 9 -11.90 1.06 -0.31
N LYS A 10 -12.75 0.06 -0.57
CA LYS A 10 -12.71 -1.23 0.14
C LYS A 10 -11.38 -1.97 -0.08
N LEU A 11 -10.88 -2.02 -1.32
CA LEU A 11 -9.60 -2.66 -1.64
C LEU A 11 -8.42 -1.94 -0.97
N SER A 12 -8.47 -0.61 -0.89
CA SER A 12 -7.44 0.21 -0.25
C SER A 12 -7.58 0.35 1.26
N ARG A 13 -8.57 -0.31 1.90
CA ARG A 13 -8.90 -0.17 3.32
C ARG A 13 -9.18 1.28 3.76
N LEU A 14 -9.72 2.09 2.85
CA LEU A 14 -10.11 3.48 3.11
C LEU A 14 -11.60 3.55 3.45
N ARG A 15 -11.91 4.27 4.53
CA ARG A 15 -13.29 4.65 4.84
C ARG A 15 -13.56 6.02 4.22
N ILE A 16 -14.58 6.10 3.37
CA ILE A 16 -15.03 7.33 2.72
C ILE A 16 -16.47 7.57 3.14
N GLU A 17 -16.76 8.78 3.61
CA GLU A 17 -18.11 9.20 3.97
C GLU A 17 -18.97 9.38 2.71
N ASP A 18 -20.27 9.06 2.79
CA ASP A 18 -21.15 9.01 1.61
C ASP A 18 -21.27 10.39 0.91
N ASP A 19 -21.14 11.49 1.66
CA ASP A 19 -21.18 12.87 1.16
C ASP A 19 -19.99 13.23 0.25
N LYS A 20 -18.87 12.52 0.38
CA LYS A 20 -17.64 12.75 -0.39
C LYS A 20 -17.51 11.85 -1.60
N LEU A 21 -18.36 10.84 -1.75
CA LEU A 21 -18.26 9.86 -2.83
C LEU A 21 -18.41 10.50 -4.20
N GLU A 22 -19.41 11.37 -4.39
CA GLU A 22 -19.63 12.03 -5.68
C GLU A 22 -18.45 12.92 -6.09
N LYS A 23 -17.81 13.57 -5.11
CA LYS A 23 -16.61 14.36 -5.36
C LYS A 23 -15.46 13.46 -5.80
N PHE A 24 -15.20 12.38 -5.07
CA PHE A 24 -14.12 11.45 -5.42
C PHE A 24 -14.36 10.73 -6.75
N GLU A 25 -15.61 10.46 -7.13
CA GLU A 25 -15.94 9.89 -8.43
C GLU A 25 -15.53 10.85 -9.55
N LYS A 26 -15.87 12.15 -9.43
CA LYS A 26 -15.47 13.19 -10.39
C LYS A 26 -13.96 13.42 -10.42
N ASP A 27 -13.32 13.47 -9.26
CA ASP A 27 -11.88 13.67 -9.15
C ASP A 27 -11.12 12.50 -9.81
N MET A 28 -11.55 11.26 -9.57
CA MET A 28 -10.96 10.08 -10.21
C MET A 28 -11.22 10.02 -11.71
N GLU A 29 -12.41 10.38 -12.17
CA GLU A 29 -12.70 10.49 -13.59
C GLU A 29 -11.80 11.54 -14.26
N SER A 30 -11.58 12.69 -13.62
CA SER A 30 -10.65 13.71 -14.11
C SER A 30 -9.20 13.20 -14.17
N ILE A 31 -8.76 12.42 -13.19
CA ILE A 31 -7.40 11.85 -13.18
C ILE A 31 -7.23 10.82 -14.30
N VAL A 32 -8.20 9.91 -14.49
CA VAL A 32 -8.16 8.93 -15.58
C VAL A 32 -8.13 9.63 -16.94
N ASN A 33 -9.00 10.62 -17.13
CA ASN A 33 -9.01 11.42 -18.36
C ASN A 33 -7.70 12.19 -18.60
N MET A 34 -7.00 12.60 -17.54
CA MET A 34 -5.67 13.21 -17.65
C MET A 34 -4.63 12.18 -18.09
N VAL A 35 -4.67 10.97 -17.51
CA VAL A 35 -3.76 9.86 -17.86
C VAL A 35 -3.97 9.42 -19.30
N ASP A 36 -5.20 9.38 -19.79
CA ASP A 36 -5.53 9.04 -21.19
C ASP A 36 -4.99 10.06 -22.20
N ARG A 37 -4.64 11.28 -21.76
CA ARG A 37 -4.02 12.32 -22.59
C ARG A 37 -2.50 12.30 -22.56
N LEU A 38 -1.89 11.42 -21.75
CA LEU A 38 -0.45 11.28 -21.75
C LEU A 38 -0.01 10.79 -23.14
N PRO A 39 1.07 11.37 -23.69
CA PRO A 39 1.59 10.90 -24.97
C PRO A 39 2.08 9.46 -24.83
N ASP A 40 1.98 8.70 -25.92
CA ASP A 40 2.54 7.36 -25.96
C ASP A 40 4.05 7.42 -25.66
N VAL A 41 4.49 6.56 -24.74
CA VAL A 41 5.90 6.46 -24.40
C VAL A 41 6.56 5.53 -25.43
N GLU A 42 7.34 6.11 -26.33
CA GLU A 42 8.24 5.33 -27.20
C GLU A 42 9.48 4.91 -26.40
N GLY A 43 9.58 3.61 -26.12
CA GLY A 43 10.73 3.04 -25.41
C GLY A 43 10.50 1.57 -25.05
N THR A 44 11.59 0.80 -25.00
CA THR A 44 11.58 -0.55 -24.43
C THR A 44 11.44 -0.45 -22.90
N LEU A 45 10.56 -1.28 -22.32
CA LEU A 45 10.47 -1.43 -20.86
C LEU A 45 11.87 -1.75 -20.31
N ASP A 46 12.46 -0.82 -19.56
CA ASP A 46 13.76 -1.01 -18.92
C ASP A 46 13.57 -1.92 -17.70
N LEU A 47 13.44 -3.22 -17.97
CA LEU A 47 13.51 -4.26 -16.96
C LEU A 47 14.93 -4.22 -16.41
N ASN A 48 15.12 -3.55 -15.26
CA ASN A 48 16.43 -3.31 -14.61
C ASN A 48 17.50 -4.33 -15.04
N PRO A 49 18.25 -4.06 -16.13
CA PRO A 49 19.06 -5.09 -16.79
C PRO A 49 20.33 -5.40 -16.00
N LYS A 50 20.57 -4.61 -14.94
CA LYS A 50 21.65 -4.78 -13.98
C LYS A 50 21.22 -5.59 -12.76
N ASP A 51 19.96 -5.99 -12.66
CA ASP A 51 19.50 -6.86 -11.58
C ASP A 51 20.02 -8.27 -11.81
N THR A 52 21.10 -8.61 -11.12
CA THR A 52 21.78 -9.90 -11.22
C THR A 52 21.15 -10.97 -10.35
N MET A 53 19.98 -10.72 -9.74
CA MET A 53 19.32 -11.64 -8.82
C MET A 53 20.26 -12.08 -7.68
N THR A 54 20.96 -11.11 -7.08
CA THR A 54 21.93 -11.39 -6.01
C THR A 54 21.29 -12.16 -4.86
N LEU A 55 21.86 -13.32 -4.54
CA LEU A 55 21.42 -14.12 -3.41
C LEU A 55 21.97 -13.53 -2.11
N ARG A 56 21.10 -13.41 -1.11
CA ARG A 56 21.51 -13.07 0.26
C ARG A 56 22.23 -14.27 0.88
N GLU A 57 23.38 -14.04 1.51
CA GLU A 57 24.05 -15.08 2.30
C GLU A 57 23.17 -15.57 3.47
N ASP A 58 23.14 -16.87 3.71
CA ASP A 58 22.39 -17.47 4.82
C ASP A 58 23.16 -17.40 6.15
N LYS A 59 23.38 -16.17 6.61
CA LYS A 59 24.00 -15.89 7.92
C LYS A 59 22.98 -15.21 8.82
N ALA A 60 22.74 -15.81 9.98
CA ALA A 60 21.90 -15.22 11.01
C ALA A 60 22.60 -14.01 11.62
N VAL A 61 21.90 -12.87 11.68
CA VAL A 61 22.35 -11.70 12.45
C VAL A 61 21.67 -11.77 13.81
N THR A 62 22.44 -12.09 14.85
CA THR A 62 21.94 -12.10 16.23
C THR A 62 21.88 -10.67 16.78
N ASP A 63 20.97 -10.45 17.74
CA ASP A 63 20.87 -9.20 18.51
C ASP A 63 20.68 -7.90 17.70
N LYS A 64 20.17 -8.02 16.46
CA LYS A 64 19.99 -6.88 15.56
C LYS A 64 18.99 -5.84 16.08
N PHE A 65 17.95 -6.29 16.78
CA PHE A 65 16.90 -5.42 17.32
C PHE A 65 16.49 -5.90 18.70
N LYS A 66 16.27 -4.98 19.63
CA LYS A 66 15.67 -5.28 20.93
C LYS A 66 14.15 -5.29 20.81
N ARG A 67 13.47 -6.16 21.56
CA ARG A 67 12.00 -6.24 21.60
C ARG A 67 11.36 -4.88 21.94
N GLU A 68 11.96 -4.14 22.86
CA GLU A 68 11.52 -2.80 23.27
C GLU A 68 11.58 -1.79 22.11
N GLU A 69 12.62 -1.84 21.28
CA GLU A 69 12.77 -0.94 20.13
C GLU A 69 11.71 -1.23 19.05
N LEU A 70 11.42 -2.51 18.81
CA LEU A 70 10.42 -2.92 17.82
C LEU A 70 9.00 -2.54 18.23
N LEU A 71 8.69 -2.59 19.53
CA LEU A 71 7.35 -2.33 20.05
C LEU A 71 7.10 -0.85 20.38
N LYS A 72 8.12 0.01 20.32
CA LYS A 72 8.03 1.43 20.71
C LYS A 72 6.94 2.22 19.95
N ASN A 73 6.70 1.87 18.69
CA ASN A 73 5.73 2.56 17.83
C ASN A 73 4.36 1.86 17.78
N ALA A 74 4.18 0.78 18.52
CA ALA A 74 2.93 0.03 18.52
C ALA A 74 1.85 0.84 19.26
N PRO A 75 0.61 0.93 18.71
CA PRO A 75 -0.49 1.60 19.37
C PRO A 75 -0.83 1.00 20.75
N GLU A 76 -0.78 -0.33 20.85
CA GLU A 76 -1.06 -1.06 22.08
C GLU A 76 -0.23 -2.34 22.13
N VAL A 77 0.32 -2.65 23.32
CA VAL A 77 1.20 -3.80 23.56
C VAL A 77 0.77 -4.49 24.85
N GLN A 78 0.56 -5.80 24.79
CA GLN A 78 0.22 -6.62 25.95
C GLN A 78 1.06 -7.90 25.96
N ALA A 79 1.71 -8.21 27.09
CA ALA A 79 2.66 -9.32 27.21
C ALA A 79 3.74 -9.35 26.10
N GLY A 80 4.05 -8.17 25.55
CA GLY A 80 4.95 -7.96 24.40
C GLY A 80 4.44 -8.52 23.06
N CYS A 81 3.13 -8.72 22.92
CA CYS A 81 2.43 -8.91 21.66
C CYS A 81 1.81 -7.57 21.23
N LEU A 82 1.66 -7.38 19.91
CA LEU A 82 0.87 -6.28 19.34
C LEU A 82 -0.61 -6.60 19.52
N VAL A 83 -1.35 -5.69 20.15
CA VAL A 83 -2.79 -5.87 20.34
C VAL A 83 -3.51 -5.34 19.11
N VAL A 84 -4.38 -6.18 18.53
CA VAL A 84 -5.23 -5.82 17.40
C VAL A 84 -6.66 -6.26 17.69
N PRO A 85 -7.68 -5.61 17.10
CA PRO A 85 -9.05 -6.08 17.19
C PRO A 85 -9.13 -7.53 16.74
N LYS A 86 -9.87 -8.36 17.49
CA LYS A 86 -10.06 -9.76 17.15
C LYS A 86 -10.67 -9.83 15.75
N THR A 87 -9.97 -10.50 14.83
CA THR A 87 -10.54 -10.91 13.55
C THR A 87 -11.54 -12.02 13.84
N VAL A 88 -12.82 -11.69 13.75
CA VAL A 88 -13.92 -12.66 13.69
C VAL A 88 -14.49 -12.56 12.28
N GLU A 89 -14.64 -13.71 11.62
CA GLU A 89 -15.60 -13.88 10.52
C GLU A 89 -16.97 -14.24 11.10
#